data_AF-I1CQ71-F1
#
_entry.id   AF-I1CQ71-F1
#
_cell.length_a   1.000
_cell.length_b   1.000
_cell.length_c   1.000
_cell.angle_alpha   90.00
_cell.angle_beta   90.00
_cell.angle_gamma   90.00
#
_symmetry.space_group_name_H-M   'P 1'
#
loop_
_entity.id
_entity.type
_entity.pdbx_description
1 polymer ?
#
loop_
_entity_poly.entity_id
_entity_poly.type
_entity_poly.pdbx_seq_one_letter_code
_entity_poly.pdbx_strand_id
1 'polypeptide(L)'
;MAQQFKYFDQQVAGHDKLMLFTTSTDDLILVKPCKKQEIEFYQDAQTYPSFLDLIPQCYGTLRTATESDLSMLESPGDSIPDCILVDSVQEEQNICLENILHGFTRPCIMDLKMGALFLYTSIIE
;
A
#
# COMPACT_ATOMS: atom_id res chain seq x y z
N MET A 1 -15.37 -15.56 -3.39
CA MET A 1 -14.79 -14.74 -4.48
C MET A 1 -13.37 -14.44 -4.06
N ALA A 2 -12.36 -14.81 -4.84
CA ALA A 2 -10.96 -14.71 -4.42
C ALA A 2 -10.49 -13.24 -4.43
N GLN A 3 -9.94 -12.80 -3.31
CA GLN A 3 -9.30 -11.50 -3.13
C GLN A 3 -7.96 -11.53 -3.89
N GLN A 4 -7.78 -10.63 -4.86
CA GLN A 4 -6.61 -10.67 -5.73
C GLN A 4 -5.84 -9.35 -5.68
N PHE A 5 -4.53 -9.46 -5.47
CA PHE A 5 -3.58 -8.36 -5.65
C PHE A 5 -3.12 -8.32 -7.10
N LYS A 6 -3.12 -7.12 -7.69
CA LYS A 6 -2.60 -6.86 -9.04
C LYS A 6 -1.59 -5.73 -8.98
N TYR A 7 -0.62 -5.69 -9.89
CA TYR A 7 0.27 -4.54 -9.97
C TYR A 7 -0.46 -3.32 -10.52
N PHE A 8 -0.12 -2.14 -9.99
CA PHE A 8 -0.61 -0.86 -10.52
C PHE A 8 0.26 -0.41 -11.68
N ASP A 9 -0.35 -0.21 -12.85
CA ASP A 9 0.35 0.09 -14.11
C ASP A 9 0.45 1.59 -14.42
N GLN A 10 -0.34 2.42 -13.75
CA GLN A 10 -0.34 3.89 -13.93
C GLN A 10 0.62 4.61 -12.98
N GLN A 11 1.61 3.91 -12.44
CA GLN A 11 2.65 4.50 -11.61
C GLN A 11 3.61 5.34 -12.47
N VAL A 12 3.76 6.62 -12.13
CA VAL A 12 4.58 7.58 -12.90
C VAL A 12 5.91 7.92 -12.21
N ALA A 13 6.03 7.63 -10.92
CA ALA A 13 7.24 7.87 -10.13
C ALA A 13 7.40 6.82 -9.00
N GLY A 14 8.59 6.81 -8.38
CA GLY A 14 8.96 5.85 -7.35
C GLY A 14 9.60 4.57 -7.91
N HIS A 15 10.30 3.83 -7.05
CA HIS A 15 10.98 2.58 -7.41
C HIS A 15 10.21 1.34 -6.94
N ASP A 16 9.41 1.48 -5.87
CA ASP A 16 8.62 0.40 -5.30
C ASP A 16 7.37 0.14 -6.14
N LYS A 17 7.04 -1.12 -6.38
CA LYS A 17 5.85 -1.49 -7.13
C LYS A 17 4.61 -1.36 -6.26
N LEU A 18 3.68 -0.51 -6.67
CA LEU A 18 2.37 -0.42 -6.06
C LEU A 18 1.50 -1.62 -6.45
N MET A 19 0.71 -2.10 -5.49
CA MET A 19 -0.31 -3.11 -5.75
C MET A 19 -1.70 -2.51 -5.62
N LEU A 20 -2.64 -2.99 -6.41
CA LEU A 20 -4.06 -2.77 -6.25
C LEU A 20 -4.63 -3.91 -5.43
N PHE A 21 -5.44 -3.54 -4.44
CA PHE A 21 -6.33 -4.45 -3.78
C PHE A 21 -7.66 -4.47 -4.53
N THR A 22 -7.86 -5.51 -5.36
CA THR A 22 -9.03 -5.60 -6.24
C THR A 22 -10.09 -6.50 -5.62
N THR A 23 -11.31 -5.99 -5.55
CA THR A 23 -12.50 -6.85 -5.45
C THR A 23 -12.99 -7.16 -6.86
N SER A 24 -13.93 -8.08 -7.03
CA SER A 24 -14.41 -8.47 -8.37
C SER A 24 -15.00 -7.34 -9.21
N THR A 25 -15.23 -6.16 -8.63
CA THR A 25 -15.86 -5.01 -9.30
C THR A 25 -15.05 -3.73 -9.30
N ASP A 26 -14.17 -3.48 -8.32
CA ASP A 26 -13.58 -2.14 -8.14
C ASP A 26 -12.10 -2.15 -7.68
N ASP A 27 -11.33 -1.20 -8.23
CA ASP A 27 -9.91 -0.94 -7.97
C ASP A 27 -9.73 0.27 -7.01
N LEU A 28 -10.31 0.16 -5.80
CA LEU A 28 -10.46 1.30 -4.88
C LEU A 28 -9.24 1.58 -4.00
N ILE A 29 -8.44 0.55 -3.69
CA ILE A 29 -7.40 0.64 -2.68
C ILE A 29 -6.04 0.31 -3.30
N LEU A 30 -5.08 1.21 -3.10
CA LEU A 30 -3.67 1.01 -3.40
C LEU A 30 -2.93 0.52 -2.16
N VAL A 31 -2.14 -0.52 -2.32
CA VAL A 31 -1.26 -1.09 -1.30
C VAL A 31 0.17 -0.71 -1.69
N LYS A 32 0.78 0.09 -0.83
CA LYS A 32 2.11 0.67 -1.05
C LYS A 32 3.09 0.11 -0.01
N PRO A 33 4.22 -0.49 -0.42
CA PRO A 33 5.34 -0.76 0.48
C PRO A 33 5.79 0.55 1.14
N CYS A 34 5.87 0.57 2.46
CA CYS A 34 6.07 1.81 3.20
C CYS A 34 7.18 1.70 4.25
N LYS A 35 7.82 2.83 4.52
CA LYS A 35 8.76 2.97 5.65
C LYS A 35 8.00 3.41 6.88
N LYS A 36 8.56 3.15 8.07
CA LYS A 36 7.99 3.60 9.35
C LYS A 36 7.65 5.10 9.37
N GLN A 37 8.50 5.93 8.75
CA GLN A 37 8.30 7.38 8.65
C GLN A 37 7.00 7.75 7.92
N GLU A 38 6.60 6.99 6.91
CA GLU A 38 5.37 7.24 6.17
C GLU A 38 4.14 6.85 7.00
N ILE A 39 4.22 5.77 7.77
CA ILE A 39 3.16 5.37 8.71
C ILE A 39 2.96 6.46 9.76
N GLU A 40 4.06 6.93 10.38
CA GLU A 40 4.04 8.01 11.36
C GLU A 40 3.44 9.29 10.76
N PHE A 41 3.82 9.65 9.53
CA PHE A 41 3.24 10.81 8.82
C PHE A 41 1.71 10.73 8.69
N TYR A 42 1.16 9.59 8.25
CA TYR A 42 -0.29 9.44 8.10
C TYR A 42 -1.02 9.37 9.45
N GLN A 43 -0.38 8.86 10.51
CA GLN A 43 -0.91 8.89 11.87
C GLN A 43 -0.96 10.32 12.41
N ASP A 44 0.13 11.08 12.28
CA ASP A 44 0.21 12.48 12.71
C ASP A 44 -0.73 13.38 11.92
N ALA A 45 -0.90 13.13 10.63
CA ALA A 45 -1.82 13.88 9.75
C ALA A 45 -3.27 13.89 10.27
N GLN A 46 -3.70 12.85 10.98
CA GLN A 46 -5.05 12.78 11.59
C GLN A 46 -5.32 13.92 12.59
N THR A 47 -4.27 14.52 13.15
CA THR A 47 -4.38 15.67 14.06
C THR A 47 -4.64 17.00 13.33
N TYR A 48 -4.57 17.02 12.00
CA TYR A 48 -4.75 18.20 11.15
C TYR A 48 -5.87 17.99 10.12
N PRO A 49 -7.16 18.14 10.50
CA PRO A 49 -8.29 17.83 9.61
C PRO A 49 -8.27 18.56 8.26
N SER A 50 -7.85 19.84 8.23
CA SER A 50 -7.77 20.60 6.98
C SER A 50 -6.68 20.11 6.02
N PHE A 51 -5.71 19.34 6.51
CA PHE A 51 -4.65 18.76 5.70
C PHE A 51 -5.07 17.41 5.10
N LEU A 52 -6.02 16.70 5.73
CA LEU A 52 -6.50 15.40 5.25
C LEU A 52 -7.15 15.51 3.85
N ASP A 53 -7.78 16.63 3.53
CA ASP A 53 -8.37 16.89 2.21
C ASP A 53 -7.33 17.03 1.08
N LEU A 54 -6.04 17.17 1.43
CA LEU A 54 -4.95 17.40 0.48
C LEU A 54 -4.09 16.16 0.23
N ILE A 55 -4.34 15.07 0.96
CA ILE A 55 -3.59 13.81 0.85
C ILE A 55 -4.56 12.65 0.57
N PRO A 56 -4.10 11.54 -0.02
CA PRO A 56 -4.94 10.36 -0.20
C PRO A 56 -5.47 9.85 1.14
N GLN A 57 -6.71 9.39 1.18
CA GLN A 57 -7.24 8.78 2.40
C GLN A 57 -6.44 7.51 2.75
N CYS A 58 -6.03 7.38 4.01
CA CYS A 58 -5.36 6.20 4.54
C CYS A 58 -6.36 5.27 5.24
N TYR A 59 -6.38 3.99 4.84
CA TYR A 59 -7.25 2.95 5.39
C TYR A 59 -6.55 2.07 6.44
N GLY A 60 -5.26 2.30 6.69
CA GLY A 60 -4.45 1.54 7.65
C GLY A 60 -3.28 0.83 6.99
N THR A 61 -2.73 -0.19 7.67
CA THR A 61 -1.54 -0.93 7.25
C THR A 61 -1.83 -2.40 7.02
N LEU A 62 -1.14 -3.00 6.05
CA LEU A 62 -1.09 -4.44 5.81
C LEU A 62 0.32 -4.97 6.05
N ARG A 63 0.43 -6.18 6.59
CA ARG A 63 1.69 -6.91 6.73
C ARG A 63 1.48 -8.35 6.30
N THR A 64 2.55 -9.00 5.89
CA THR A 64 2.55 -10.45 5.68
C THR A 64 2.20 -11.17 6.99
N ALA A 65 1.38 -12.21 6.89
CA ALA A 65 1.04 -13.05 8.03
C ALA A 65 2.28 -13.84 8.49
N THR A 66 2.49 -13.89 9.80
CA THR A 66 3.52 -14.76 10.39
C THR A 66 3.00 -16.18 10.53
N GLU A 67 3.90 -17.16 10.69
CA GLU A 67 3.50 -18.55 10.99
C GLU A 67 2.62 -18.62 12.24
N SER A 68 2.87 -17.78 13.25
CA SER A 68 2.01 -17.68 14.42
C SER A 68 0.61 -17.17 14.10
N ASP A 69 0.47 -16.19 13.19
CA ASP A 69 -0.85 -15.70 12.78
C ASP A 69 -1.62 -16.79 12.01
N LEU A 70 -0.93 -17.54 11.15
CA LEU A 70 -1.51 -18.65 10.39
C LEU A 70 -1.97 -19.79 11.31
N SER A 71 -1.19 -20.12 12.33
CA SER A 71 -1.55 -21.16 13.30
C SER A 71 -2.83 -20.83 14.09
N MET A 72 -3.18 -19.54 14.24
CA MET A 72 -4.45 -19.12 14.86
C MET A 72 -5.66 -19.22 13.93
N LEU A 73 -5.43 -19.37 12.61
CA LEU A 73 -6.48 -19.50 11.59
C LEU A 73 -6.81 -20.97 11.26
N GLU A 74 -6.03 -21.94 11.77
CA GLU A 74 -6.28 -23.36 11.60
C GLU A 74 -7.50 -23.83 12.40
N SER A 75 -8.69 -23.72 11.83
CA SER A 75 -9.80 -24.61 12.18
C SER A 75 -9.60 -25.97 11.50
N PRO A 76 -9.77 -27.11 12.18
CA PRO A 76 -9.55 -28.44 11.59
C PRO A 76 -10.66 -28.75 10.59
N GLY A 77 -10.47 -28.42 9.30
CA GLY A 77 -11.43 -28.83 8.29
C GLY A 77 -11.32 -28.27 6.88
N ASP A 78 -10.82 -27.05 6.66
CA ASP A 78 -10.84 -26.45 5.31
C ASP A 78 -9.43 -26.12 4.80
N SER A 79 -9.08 -26.73 3.68
CA SER A 79 -7.82 -26.48 2.97
C SER A 79 -7.80 -25.05 2.44
N ILE A 80 -6.97 -24.21 3.05
CA ILE A 80 -6.77 -22.81 2.65
C ILE A 80 -5.92 -22.78 1.37
N PRO A 81 -6.30 -22.01 0.32
CA PRO A 81 -5.47 -21.84 -0.87
C PRO A 81 -4.17 -21.08 -0.52
N ASP A 82 -3.04 -21.54 -1.06
CA ASP A 82 -1.67 -21.03 -0.89
C ASP A 82 -1.59 -19.56 -0.46
N CYS A 83 -1.53 -19.33 0.85
CA CYS A 83 -1.01 -18.09 1.38
C CYS A 83 0.50 -18.10 1.14
N ILE A 84 0.99 -17.12 0.37
CA ILE A 84 2.39 -17.01 -0.07
C ILE A 84 3.30 -16.96 1.17
N LEU A 85 3.93 -18.08 1.50
CA LEU A 85 4.98 -18.16 2.52
C LEU A 85 6.23 -17.52 1.93
N VAL A 86 6.60 -16.33 2.39
CA VAL A 86 7.86 -15.67 1.99
C VAL A 86 8.89 -15.86 3.10
N ASP A 87 9.93 -16.61 2.76
CA ASP A 87 11.04 -17.00 3.61
C ASP A 87 12.11 -15.89 3.63
N SER A 88 11.84 -14.74 4.29
CA SER A 88 12.81 -13.63 4.46
C SER A 88 12.38 -12.63 5.55
N VAL A 89 13.28 -12.36 6.50
CA VAL A 89 13.08 -11.63 7.78
C VAL A 89 13.05 -10.10 7.61
N GLN A 90 12.24 -9.57 6.70
CA GLN A 90 11.85 -8.15 6.75
C GLN A 90 10.33 -8.11 6.84
N GLU A 91 9.82 -7.55 7.95
CA GLU A 91 8.38 -7.26 8.06
C GLU A 91 8.05 -6.20 7.00
N GLU A 92 7.67 -6.64 5.81
CA GLU A 92 7.21 -5.77 4.73
C GLU A 92 5.87 -5.16 5.16
N GLN A 93 5.96 -3.98 5.77
CA GLN A 93 4.81 -3.18 6.12
C GLN A 93 4.37 -2.38 4.91
N ASN A 94 3.07 -2.46 4.63
CA ASN A 94 2.42 -1.78 3.55
C ASN A 94 1.37 -0.83 4.12
N ILE A 95 1.14 0.30 3.45
CA ILE A 95 0.05 1.21 3.76
C ILE A 95 -1.03 1.11 2.69
N CYS A 96 -2.28 1.11 3.11
CA CYS A 96 -3.45 1.09 2.25
C CYS A 96 -3.97 2.50 2.04
N LEU A 97 -3.95 2.96 0.80
CA LEU A 97 -4.32 4.30 0.41
C LEU A 97 -5.47 4.28 -0.59
N GLU A 98 -6.20 5.38 -0.65
CA GLU A 98 -7.13 5.68 -1.72
C GLU A 98 -6.45 5.65 -3.09
N ASN A 99 -7.09 4.97 -4.04
CA ASN A 99 -6.72 5.12 -5.44
C ASN A 99 -7.27 6.45 -6.00
N ILE A 100 -6.46 7.51 -5.97
CA ILE A 100 -6.83 8.84 -6.49
C ILE A 100 -7.07 8.87 -8.01
N LEU A 101 -6.72 7.81 -8.73
CA LEU A 101 -6.97 7.66 -10.16
C LEU A 101 -8.26 6.90 -10.47
N HIS A 102 -8.92 6.36 -9.45
CA HIS A 102 -10.20 5.69 -9.61
C HIS A 102 -11.27 6.65 -10.17
N GLY A 103 -12.04 6.18 -11.15
CA GLY A 103 -13.08 6.97 -11.83
C GLY A 103 -12.59 7.79 -13.03
N PHE A 104 -11.28 7.91 -13.26
CA PHE A 104 -10.75 8.57 -14.45
C PHE A 104 -10.63 7.59 -15.63
N THR A 105 -11.19 7.93 -16.79
CA THR A 105 -11.09 7.08 -17.99
C THR A 105 -9.74 7.19 -18.70
N ARG A 106 -9.12 8.38 -18.65
CA ARG A 106 -7.82 8.68 -19.29
C ARG A 106 -7.07 9.73 -18.46
N PRO A 107 -6.53 9.36 -17.29
CA PRO A 107 -5.84 10.31 -16.43
C PRO A 107 -4.55 10.80 -17.11
N CYS A 108 -4.23 12.08 -16.90
CA CYS A 108 -2.92 12.65 -17.19
C CYS A 108 -2.26 12.98 -15.85
N ILE A 109 -1.10 12.38 -15.59
CA ILE A 109 -0.47 12.42 -14.27
C ILE A 109 0.80 13.28 -14.36
N MET A 110 0.97 14.17 -13.39
CA MET A 110 2.14 15.03 -13.26
C MET A 110 2.61 14.97 -11.80
N ASP A 111 3.85 14.54 -11.60
CA ASP A 111 4.51 14.49 -10.29
C ASP A 111 5.39 15.73 -10.12
N LEU A 112 5.14 16.52 -9.07
CA LEU A 112 5.92 17.70 -8.72
C LEU A 112 6.49 17.54 -7.31
N LYS A 113 7.79 17.21 -7.23
CA LYS A 113 8.48 17.12 -5.94
C LYS A 113 8.66 18.52 -5.33
N MET A 114 8.26 18.69 -4.07
CA MET A 114 8.26 19.97 -3.37
C MET A 114 9.43 20.09 -2.37
N GLY A 115 10.05 21.27 -2.29
CA GLY A 115 11.14 21.59 -1.36
C GLY A 115 12.25 22.44 -1.98
N ALA A 116 12.87 23.33 -1.20
CA ALA A 116 14.03 24.11 -1.66
C ALA A 116 15.33 23.29 -1.68
N LEU A 117 15.37 22.20 -0.90
CA LEU A 117 16.45 21.23 -0.86
C LEU A 117 15.85 19.83 -0.91
N PHE A 118 16.26 19.06 -1.91
CA PHE A 118 16.01 17.62 -1.92
C PHE A 118 17.23 16.96 -1.28
N LEU A 119 17.08 16.46 -0.05
CA LEU A 119 18.11 15.64 0.56
C LEU A 119 18.19 14.33 -0.23
N TYR A 120 19.14 14.27 -1.16
CA TYR A 120 19.51 13.01 -1.79
C TYR A 120 20.20 12.15 -0.73
N THR A 121 19.44 11.25 -0.11
CA THR A 121 20.02 10.04 0.48
C THR A 121 19.35 8.87 -0.22
N SER A 122 20.14 8.22 -1.09
CA SER A 122 19.87 7.01 -1.86
C SER A 122 19.02 7.18 -3.14
N ILE A 123 19.67 7.68 -4.19
CA ILE A 123 19.56 7.07 -5.53
C ILE A 123 20.73 6.09 -5.61
N ILE A 124 20.48 4.86 -6.08
CA ILE A 124 21.37 3.68 -6.17
C ILE A 124 21.41 2.85 -4.88
N GLU A 125 20.49 1.87 -4.78
CA GLU A 125 20.79 0.43 -4.87
C GLU A 125 19.55 -0.30 -5.40
#